data_AF-A0A9X9A0Y3-F1
#
_entry.id   AF-A0A9X9A0Y3-F1
#
_cell.length_a   1.000
_cell.length_b   1.000
_cell.length_c   1.000
_cell.angle_alpha   90.00
_cell.angle_beta   90.00
_cell.angle_gamma   90.00
#
_symmetry.space_group_name_H-M   'P 1'
#
loop_
_entity.id
_entity.type
_entity.pdbx_description
1 polymer ?
#
loop_
_entity_poly.entity_id
_entity_poly.type
_entity_poly.pdbx_seq_one_letter_code
_entity_poly.pdbx_strand_id
1 'polypeptide(L)'
;YIFYVLYANLDEYNPKETYDVKLTKLDEWVLSRLHSTTKKVRTALDDYQFTNAAREIAALVDEVSNWYVRRSRNRFWESGMNAEKAAAYETLHEVLVTISKLIAPFTPFVAEDIHLNLEGSSVHLADYPVVN
;
A
#
# COMPACT_ATOMS: atom_id res chain seq x y z
N TYR A 1 -1.15 -1.28 -7.83
CA TYR A 1 -2.24 -0.38 -8.23
C TYR A 1 -3.25 -1.04 -9.16
N ILE A 2 -2.94 -1.34 -10.43
CA ILE A 2 -3.91 -1.91 -11.40
C ILE A 2 -4.66 -3.15 -10.86
N PHE A 3 -3.96 -4.08 -10.21
CA PHE A 3 -4.57 -5.24 -9.57
C PHE A 3 -5.65 -4.83 -8.57
N TYR A 4 -5.34 -3.90 -7.66
CA TYR A 4 -6.28 -3.44 -6.62
C TYR A 4 -7.53 -2.82 -7.25
N VAL A 5 -7.37 -1.89 -8.21
CA VAL A 5 -8.49 -1.22 -8.88
C VAL A 5 -9.39 -2.22 -9.61
N LEU A 6 -8.80 -3.19 -10.31
CA LEU A 6 -9.58 -4.20 -11.04
C LEU A 6 -10.51 -4.97 -10.10
N TYR A 7 -9.99 -5.47 -8.98
CA TYR A 7 -10.78 -6.30 -8.08
C TYR A 7 -11.70 -5.48 -7.17
N ALA A 8 -11.25 -4.31 -6.70
CA ALA A 8 -12.11 -3.42 -5.91
C ALA A 8 -13.34 -2.97 -6.70
N ASN A 9 -13.19 -2.66 -8.00
CA ASN A 9 -14.33 -2.31 -8.85
C ASN A 9 -15.24 -3.51 -9.14
N LEU A 10 -14.69 -4.72 -9.30
CA LEU A 10 -15.47 -5.93 -9.52
C LEU A 10 -16.30 -6.33 -8.29
N ASP A 11 -15.76 -6.11 -7.10
CA ASP A 11 -16.42 -6.42 -5.83
C ASP A 11 -17.22 -5.24 -5.25
N GLU A 12 -17.29 -4.11 -5.97
CA GLU A 12 -17.91 -2.85 -5.51
C GLU A 12 -17.41 -2.41 -4.12
N TYR A 13 -16.14 -2.68 -3.82
CA TYR A 13 -15.53 -2.40 -2.52
C TYR A 13 -15.36 -0.90 -2.30
N ASN A 14 -15.82 -0.41 -1.15
CA ASN A 14 -15.71 1.00 -0.78
C ASN A 14 -14.83 1.18 0.47
N PRO A 15 -13.62 1.76 0.37
CA PRO A 15 -12.73 1.94 1.52
C PRO A 15 -13.28 2.88 2.62
N LYS A 16 -14.40 3.59 2.38
CA LYS A 16 -15.06 4.44 3.38
C LYS A 16 -16.10 3.70 4.22
N GLU A 17 -16.49 2.49 3.83
CA GLU A 17 -17.42 1.65 4.58
C GLU A 17 -16.68 0.87 5.66
N THR A 18 -17.41 0.52 6.73
CA THR A 18 -16.85 -0.32 7.80
C THR A 18 -17.16 -1.78 7.51
N TYR A 19 -16.12 -2.58 7.38
CA TYR A 19 -16.24 -4.03 7.23
C TYR A 19 -15.76 -4.72 8.51
N ASP A 20 -16.30 -5.91 8.78
CA ASP A 20 -15.66 -6.81 9.75
C ASP A 20 -14.37 -7.31 9.13
N VAL A 21 -13.23 -7.08 9.80
CA VAL A 21 -11.91 -7.40 9.26
C VAL A 21 -11.14 -8.32 10.17
N LYS A 22 -10.60 -9.36 9.55
CA LYS A 22 -9.77 -10.35 10.22
C LYS A 22 -8.41 -10.42 9.53
N LEU A 23 -7.44 -9.72 10.12
CA LEU A 23 -6.07 -9.74 9.63
C LEU A 23 -5.49 -11.15 9.69
N THR A 24 -4.82 -11.52 8.60
CA THR A 24 -4.05 -12.75 8.52
C THR A 24 -2.58 -12.47 8.84
N LYS A 25 -1.78 -13.51 9.09
CA LYS A 25 -0.33 -13.37 9.26
C LYS A 25 0.38 -12.77 8.04
N LEU A 26 -0.20 -12.93 6.85
CA LEU A 26 0.33 -12.32 5.64
C LEU A 26 0.12 -10.80 5.63
N ASP A 27 -1.02 -10.33 6.16
CA ASP A 27 -1.33 -8.90 6.28
C ASP A 27 -0.46 -8.24 7.35
N GLU A 28 -0.34 -8.87 8.52
CA GLU A 28 0.57 -8.41 9.58
C GLU A 28 2.02 -8.31 9.07
N TRP A 29 2.46 -9.28 8.26
CA TRP A 29 3.80 -9.28 7.69
C TRP A 29 4.02 -8.09 6.73
N VAL A 30 3.09 -7.81 5.81
CA VAL A 30 3.28 -6.73 4.85
C VAL A 30 3.21 -5.36 5.52
N LEU A 31 2.36 -5.18 6.54
CA LEU A 31 2.29 -3.96 7.34
C LEU A 31 3.58 -3.74 8.15
N SER A 32 4.07 -4.80 8.80
CA SER A 32 5.36 -4.78 9.50
C SER A 32 6.51 -4.40 8.55
N ARG A 33 6.49 -4.93 7.33
CA ARG A 33 7.48 -4.62 6.31
C ARG A 33 7.37 -3.17 5.81
N LEU A 34 6.15 -2.67 5.64
CA LEU A 34 5.86 -1.28 5.27
C LEU A 34 6.40 -0.30 6.31
N HIS A 35 6.14 -0.53 7.60
CA HIS A 35 6.63 0.33 8.68
C HIS A 35 8.16 0.30 8.77
N SER A 36 8.76 -0.89 8.64
CA SER A 36 10.21 -1.05 8.63
C SER A 36 10.87 -0.28 7.48
N THR A 37 10.30 -0.35 6.27
CA THR A 37 10.79 0.40 5.11
C THR A 37 10.58 1.90 5.30
N THR A 38 9.42 2.33 5.79
CA THR A 38 9.12 3.75 6.06
C THR A 38 10.16 4.35 6.99
N LYS A 39 10.52 3.65 8.08
CA LYS A 39 11.58 4.08 9.00
C LYS A 39 12.92 4.26 8.29
N LYS A 40 13.36 3.25 7.54
CA LYS A 40 14.64 3.31 6.81
C LYS A 40 14.68 4.43 5.78
N VAL A 41 13.58 4.63 5.04
CA VAL A 41 13.47 5.67 4.02
C VAL A 41 13.54 7.05 4.65
N ARG A 42 12.83 7.28 5.77
CA ARG A 42 12.94 8.55 6.50
C ARG A 42 14.36 8.83 6.95
N THR A 43 15.00 7.87 7.63
CA THR A 43 16.40 8.04 8.07
C THR A 43 17.34 8.30 6.91
N ALA A 44 17.18 7.57 5.79
CA ALA A 44 17.99 7.80 4.60
C ALA A 44 17.75 9.20 4.01
N LEU A 45 16.51 9.71 3.98
CA LEU A 45 16.21 11.05 3.49
C LEU A 45 16.73 12.15 4.43
N ASP A 46 16.64 11.95 5.74
CA ASP A 46 17.21 12.85 6.75
C ASP A 46 18.74 12.97 6.59
N ASP A 47 19.40 11.88 6.18
CA ASP A 47 20.83 11.80 5.88
C ASP A 47 21.19 12.16 4.41
N TYR A 48 20.23 12.68 3.63
CA TYR A 48 20.38 13.01 2.20
C TYR A 48 20.80 11.84 1.30
N GLN A 49 20.55 10.60 1.73
CA GLN A 49 20.84 9.35 1.02
C GLN A 49 19.68 8.92 0.10
N PHE A 50 19.32 9.75 -0.87
CA PHE A 50 18.20 9.50 -1.79
C PHE A 50 18.27 8.15 -2.51
N THR A 51 19.45 7.74 -2.97
CA THR A 51 19.64 6.46 -3.67
C THR A 51 19.32 5.27 -2.77
N ASN A 52 19.66 5.33 -1.49
CA ASN A 52 19.38 4.26 -0.54
C ASN A 52 17.89 4.19 -0.22
N ALA A 53 17.26 5.34 -0.01
CA ALA A 53 15.80 5.45 0.14
C ALA A 53 15.07 4.82 -1.05
N ALA A 54 15.43 5.20 -2.28
CA ALA A 54 14.81 4.66 -3.49
C ALA A 54 14.96 3.14 -3.62
N ARG A 55 16.14 2.58 -3.26
CA ARG A 55 16.36 1.12 -3.26
C ARG A 55 15.49 0.38 -2.25
N GLU A 56 15.34 0.91 -1.04
CA GLU A 56 14.48 0.31 -0.01
C GLU A 56 13.00 0.33 -0.43
N ILE A 57 12.54 1.41 -1.06
CA ILE A 57 11.18 1.47 -1.61
C ILE A 57 11.00 0.47 -2.75
N ALA A 58 11.96 0.39 -3.68
CA ALA A 58 11.89 -0.57 -4.79
C ALA A 58 11.84 -2.03 -4.30
N ALA A 59 12.61 -2.37 -3.26
CA ALA A 59 12.58 -3.68 -2.63
C ALA A 59 11.21 -3.98 -1.99
N LEU A 60 10.61 -3.00 -1.29
CA LEU A 60 9.26 -3.16 -0.74
C LEU A 60 8.23 -3.40 -1.84
N VAL A 61 8.27 -2.64 -2.94
CA VAL A 61 7.33 -2.80 -4.07
C VAL A 61 7.46 -4.20 -4.68
N ASP A 62 8.68 -4.71 -4.85
CA ASP A 62 8.91 -6.08 -5.34
C ASP A 62 8.32 -7.12 -4.37
N GLU A 63 8.55 -6.96 -3.06
CA GLU A 63 8.04 -7.86 -2.04
C GLU A 63 6.50 -7.88 -1.98
N VAL A 64 5.86 -6.72 -2.06
CA VAL A 64 4.39 -6.60 -2.11
C VAL A 64 3.84 -7.28 -3.36
N SER A 65 4.46 -7.08 -4.52
CA SER A 65 4.01 -7.70 -5.78
C SER A 65 4.20 -9.21 -5.79
N ASN A 66 5.41 -9.68 -5.46
CA ASN A 66 5.80 -11.08 -5.61
C ASN A 66 5.33 -11.97 -4.45
N TRP A 67 5.24 -11.45 -3.23
CA TRP A 67 4.87 -12.24 -2.06
C TRP A 67 3.46 -11.95 -1.58
N TYR A 68 3.11 -10.68 -1.33
CA TYR A 68 1.79 -10.35 -0.80
C TYR A 68 0.70 -10.62 -1.82
N VAL A 69 0.67 -9.85 -2.93
CA VAL A 69 -0.37 -9.92 -3.96
C VAL A 69 -0.48 -11.33 -4.54
N ARG A 70 0.65 -11.99 -4.80
CA ARG A 70 0.66 -13.36 -5.34
C ARG A 70 0.03 -14.37 -4.38
N ARG A 71 0.31 -14.29 -3.08
CA ARG A 71 -0.22 -15.25 -2.07
C ARG A 71 -1.63 -14.92 -1.63
N SER A 72 -2.05 -13.67 -1.73
CA SER A 72 -3.40 -13.22 -1.35
C SER A 72 -4.42 -13.35 -2.50
N ARG A 73 -4.03 -13.72 -3.73
CA ARG A 73 -4.96 -13.80 -4.88
C ARG A 73 -6.23 -14.59 -4.62
N ASN A 74 -6.11 -15.74 -3.95
CA ASN A 74 -7.26 -16.59 -3.64
C ASN A 74 -8.31 -15.84 -2.80
N ARG A 75 -7.87 -14.99 -1.85
CA ARG A 75 -8.77 -14.17 -1.02
C ARG A 75 -9.53 -13.14 -1.85
N PHE A 76 -8.88 -12.55 -2.86
CA PHE A 76 -9.53 -11.60 -3.78
C PHE A 76 -10.53 -12.29 -4.72
N TRP A 77 -10.38 -13.59 -5.00
CA TRP A 77 -11.28 -14.36 -5.87
C TRP A 77 -12.42 -15.06 -5.14
N GLU A 78 -12.41 -15.08 -3.80
CA GLU A 78 -13.51 -15.64 -3.03
C GLU A 78 -14.81 -14.86 -3.29
N SER A 79 -15.91 -15.61 -3.37
CA SER A 79 -17.23 -15.02 -3.63
C SER A 79 -17.78 -14.35 -2.36
N GLY A 80 -18.38 -13.17 -2.54
CA GLY A 80 -18.88 -12.35 -1.45
C GLY A 80 -17.77 -11.60 -0.70
N MET A 81 -18.18 -10.74 0.24
CA MET A 81 -17.28 -9.96 1.08
C MET A 81 -17.17 -10.63 2.45
N ASN A 82 -16.14 -11.45 2.64
CA ASN A 82 -15.83 -12.05 3.94
C ASN A 82 -14.77 -11.22 4.68
N ALA A 83 -14.60 -11.49 5.99
CA ALA A 83 -13.72 -10.69 6.84
C ALA A 83 -12.24 -10.75 6.43
N GLU A 84 -11.81 -11.87 5.83
CA GLU A 84 -10.43 -12.02 5.36
C GLU A 84 -10.23 -11.30 4.01
N LYS A 85 -11.23 -11.23 3.13
CA LYS A 85 -11.18 -10.49 1.87
C LYS A 85 -11.21 -8.98 2.11
N ALA A 86 -12.10 -8.52 3.00
CA ALA A 86 -12.11 -7.14 3.46
C ALA A 86 -10.75 -6.74 4.03
N ALA A 87 -10.14 -7.58 4.88
CA ALA A 87 -8.82 -7.31 5.45
C ALA A 87 -7.73 -7.22 4.38
N ALA A 88 -7.82 -8.01 3.30
CA ALA A 88 -6.88 -7.94 2.19
C ALA A 88 -7.00 -6.62 1.42
N TYR A 89 -8.23 -6.13 1.22
CA TYR A 89 -8.47 -4.84 0.58
C TYR A 89 -7.98 -3.68 1.43
N GLU A 90 -8.33 -3.65 2.72
CA GLU A 90 -7.85 -2.61 3.64
C GLU A 90 -6.33 -2.57 3.70
N THR A 91 -5.69 -3.73 3.89
CA THR A 91 -4.24 -3.83 3.98
C THR A 91 -3.57 -3.36 2.68
N LEU A 92 -4.06 -3.81 1.52
CA LEU A 92 -3.47 -3.42 0.24
C LEU A 92 -3.70 -1.94 -0.07
N HIS A 93 -4.84 -1.38 0.34
CA HIS A 93 -5.13 0.03 0.24
C HIS A 93 -4.13 0.85 1.06
N GLU A 94 -3.95 0.53 2.35
CA GLU A 94 -2.99 1.19 3.23
C GLU A 94 -1.56 1.14 2.69
N VAL A 95 -1.14 -0.03 2.19
CA VAL A 95 0.17 -0.23 1.57
C VAL A 95 0.34 0.65 0.33
N LEU A 96 -0.66 0.70 -0.56
CA LEU A 96 -0.58 1.52 -1.79
C LEU A 96 -0.57 3.02 -1.49
N VAL A 97 -1.41 3.48 -0.56
CA VAL A 97 -1.45 4.88 -0.12
C VAL A 97 -0.11 5.27 0.49
N THR A 98 0.44 4.45 1.39
CA THR A 98 1.73 4.74 2.02
C THR A 98 2.88 4.72 1.03
N ILE A 99 2.92 3.75 0.10
CA ILE A 99 3.92 3.71 -0.96
C ILE A 99 3.82 4.96 -1.85
N SER A 100 2.61 5.38 -2.23
CA SER A 100 2.43 6.58 -3.06
C SER A 100 3.01 7.83 -2.39
N LYS A 101 2.84 7.99 -1.07
CA LYS A 101 3.46 9.06 -0.29
C LYS A 101 4.98 8.94 -0.22
N LEU A 102 5.52 7.73 -0.03
CA LEU A 102 6.99 7.50 -0.01
C LEU A 102 7.65 7.81 -1.35
N ILE A 103 7.00 7.49 -2.48
CA ILE A 103 7.55 7.73 -3.81
C ILE A 103 7.28 9.15 -4.33
N ALA A 104 6.45 9.95 -3.67
CA ALA A 104 6.10 11.30 -4.11
C ALA A 104 7.32 12.21 -4.40
N PRO A 105 8.41 12.19 -3.60
CA PRO A 105 9.62 12.96 -3.90
C PRO A 105 10.45 12.42 -5.08
N PHE A 106 10.23 11.16 -5.51
CA PHE A 106 11.03 10.48 -6.52
C PHE A 106 10.33 10.38 -7.87
N THR A 107 9.05 10.01 -7.86
CA THR A 107 8.21 9.77 -9.05
C THR A 107 6.87 10.51 -8.89
N PRO A 108 6.86 11.85 -8.96
CA PRO A 108 5.72 12.67 -8.55
C PRO A 108 4.44 12.35 -9.33
N PHE A 109 4.51 12.18 -10.65
CA PHE A 109 3.32 11.90 -11.46
C PHE A 109 2.71 10.52 -11.19
N VAL A 110 3.54 9.51 -10.93
CA VAL A 110 3.06 8.16 -10.60
C VAL A 110 2.48 8.13 -9.19
N ALA A 111 3.12 8.84 -8.26
CA ALA A 111 2.62 9.01 -6.90
C ALA A 111 1.24 9.69 -6.89
N GLU A 112 1.11 10.78 -7.65
CA GLU A 112 -0.11 11.56 -7.80
C GLU A 112 -1.23 10.71 -8.41
N ASP A 113 -0.98 10.00 -9.51
CA ASP A 113 -1.99 9.16 -10.14
C ASP A 113 -2.52 8.08 -9.17
N ILE A 114 -1.64 7.40 -8.44
CA ILE A 114 -2.08 6.37 -7.47
C ILE A 114 -2.86 7.00 -6.32
N HIS A 115 -2.33 8.05 -5.68
CA HIS A 115 -2.93 8.63 -4.49
C HIS A 115 -4.25 9.35 -4.81
N LEU A 116 -4.31 10.10 -5.91
CA LEU A 116 -5.52 10.83 -6.32
C LEU A 116 -6.68 9.87 -6.60
N ASN A 117 -6.41 8.73 -7.23
CA ASN A 117 -7.43 7.72 -7.50
C ASN A 117 -7.91 6.97 -6.25
N LEU A 118 -7.07 6.85 -5.20
CA LEU A 118 -7.42 6.15 -3.96
C LEU A 118 -8.04 7.06 -2.90
N GLU A 119 -7.43 8.23 -2.65
CA GLU A 119 -7.80 9.15 -1.57
C GLU A 119 -8.60 10.37 -2.06
N GLY A 120 -8.61 10.65 -3.37
CA GLY A 120 -9.31 11.81 -3.94
C GLY A 120 -8.61 13.16 -3.72
N SER A 121 -7.38 13.16 -3.18
CA SER A 121 -6.56 14.36 -2.99
C SER A 121 -5.15 14.18 -3.52
N SER A 122 -4.47 15.28 -3.85
CA SER A 122 -3.07 15.24 -4.29
C SER A 122 -2.17 14.68 -3.19
N VAL A 123 -1.23 13.82 -3.57
CA VAL A 123 -0.23 13.25 -2.65
C VAL A 123 0.71 14.32 -2.11
N HIS A 124 0.93 15.38 -2.89
CA HIS A 124 1.86 16.47 -2.54
C HIS A 124 1.32 17.42 -1.47
N LEU A 125 0.03 17.28 -1.13
CA LEU A 125 -0.61 17.97 -0.01
C LEU A 125 -0.74 17.09 1.24
N ALA A 126 -0.36 15.81 1.14
CA ALA A 126 -0.43 14.86 2.25
C ALA A 126 0.84 14.92 3.12
N ASP A 127 0.68 14.63 4.41
CA ASP A 127 1.82 14.47 5.31
C ASP A 127 2.70 13.30 4.91
N TYR A 128 4.01 13.49 5.03
CA TYR A 128 4.97 12.43 4.75
C TYR A 128 4.86 11.29 5.78
N PRO A 129 4.86 10.01 5.36
CA PRO A 129 4.47 8.88 6.22
C PRO A 129 5.30 8.80 7.51
N VAL A 130 4.63 8.68 8.66
CA VAL A 130 5.27 8.49 9.97
C VAL A 130 5.35 7.00 10.32
N VAL A 131 6.33 6.62 11.14
CA VAL A 131 6.49 5.24 11.59
C VAL A 131 5.50 4.99 12.74
N ASN A 132 4.60 4.03 12.55
CA ASN A 132 3.69 3.52 13.58
C ASN A 132 4.27 2.28 14.27
#